data_AF-M1P6P6-F1
#
_entry.id   AF-M1P6P6-F1
#
_cell.length_a   1.000
_cell.length_b   1.000
_cell.length_c   1.000
_cell.angle_alpha   90.00
_cell.angle_beta   90.00
_cell.angle_gamma   90.00
#
_symmetry.space_group_name_H-M   'P 1'
#
loop_
_entity.id
_entity.type
_entity.pdbx_description
1 polymer ?
#
loop_
_entity_poly.entity_id
_entity_poly.type
_entity_poly.pdbx_seq_one_letter_code
_entity_poly.pdbx_strand_id
1 'polypeptide(L)' 'MAKKVLDELLANMNDIELEEVEILTSPLRALKDGVMFIPTLKYGEGQISGILLNRDKIEAFLTKVRKP' A
#
# COMPACT_ATOMS: atom_id res chain seq x y z
N MET A 1 -10.28 -4.61 -6.41
CA MET A 1 -10.99 -4.53 -5.12
C MET A 1 -10.16 -3.80 -4.06
N ALA A 2 -8.89 -4.18 -3.85
CA ALA A 2 -8.00 -3.50 -2.89
C ALA A 2 -7.81 -1.99 -3.15
N LYS A 3 -7.58 -1.56 -4.40
CA LYS A 3 -7.45 -0.14 -4.76
C LYS A 3 -8.69 0.68 -4.39
N LYS A 4 -9.89 0.22 -4.78
CA LYS A 4 -11.16 0.89 -4.43
C LYS A 4 -11.32 1.07 -2.91
N VAL A 5 -11.00 0.04 -2.12
CA VAL A 5 -11.08 0.11 -0.66
C VAL A 5 -10.05 1.09 -0.09
N LEU A 6 -8.84 1.12 -0.65
CA LEU A 6 -7.81 2.10 -0.27
C LEU A 6 -8.26 3.52 -0.59
N ASP A 7 -8.77 3.77 -1.80
CA ASP A 7 -9.27 5.08 -2.23
C ASP A 7 -10.42 5.56 -1.32
N GLU A 8 -11.36 4.68 -0.94
CA GLU A 8 -12.44 4.98 0.01
C GLU A 8 -11.93 5.36 1.41
N LEU A 9 -10.89 4.68 1.90
CA LEU A 9 -10.29 4.97 3.20
C LEU A 9 -9.50 6.29 3.17
N LEU A 10 -8.77 6.54 2.08
CA LEU A 10 -7.98 7.76 1.90
C LEU A 10 -8.82 8.99 1.58
N ALA A 11 -10.05 8.84 1.06
CA ALA A 11 -10.94 9.97 0.77
C ALA A 11 -11.20 10.88 1.99
N ASN A 12 -11.05 10.35 3.20
CA ASN A 12 -11.20 11.09 4.46
C ASN A 12 -9.86 11.45 5.12
N MET A 13 -8.73 11.22 4.45
CA MET A 13 -7.37 11.40 4.97
C MET A 13 -6.58 12.33 4.06
N ASN A 14 -6.37 13.56 4.51
CA ASN A 14 -5.57 14.56 3.76
C ASN A 14 -4.08 14.54 4.14
N ASP A 15 -3.68 13.66 5.06
CA ASP A 15 -2.32 13.53 5.60
C ASP A 15 -1.51 12.42 4.90
N ILE A 16 -2.08 11.73 3.92
CA ILE A 16 -1.45 10.60 3.22
C ILE A 16 -1.48 10.86 1.71
N GLU A 17 -0.31 10.81 1.07
CA GLU A 17 -0.18 10.83 -0.38
C GLU A 17 -0.11 9.39 -0.91
N LEU A 18 -0.88 9.10 -1.95
CA LEU A 18 -0.89 7.79 -2.61
C LEU A 18 -0.12 7.84 -3.92
N GLU A 19 0.95 7.05 -4.01
CA GLU A 19 1.67 6.79 -5.25
C GLU A 19 1.32 5.39 -5.78
N GLU A 20 0.88 5.30 -7.03
CA GLU A 20 0.63 4.02 -7.71
C GLU A 20 1.82 3.64 -8.58
N VAL A 21 2.36 2.44 -8.36
CA VAL A 21 3.54 1.93 -9.07
C VAL A 21 3.17 0.67 -9.82
N GLU A 22 3.21 0.72 -11.14
CA GLU A 22 3.07 -0.46 -11.98
C GLU A 22 4.38 -1.24 -12.02
N ILE A 23 4.41 -2.41 -11.37
CA ILE A 23 5.63 -3.19 -11.20
C ILE A 23 6.10 -3.84 -12.51
N LEU A 24 5.17 -4.19 -13.41
CA LEU A 24 5.50 -4.81 -14.71
C LEU A 24 6.35 -3.89 -15.59
N THR A 25 6.17 -2.57 -15.47
CA THR A 25 6.92 -1.57 -16.24
C THR A 25 8.14 -1.04 -15.48
N SER A 26 8.26 -1.32 -14.18
CA SER A 26 9.33 -0.82 -13.30
C SER A 26 9.93 -1.89 -12.37
N PRO A 27 10.49 -3.00 -12.90
CA PRO A 27 10.97 -4.13 -12.08
C PRO A 27 12.13 -3.76 -11.15
N LEU A 28 13.02 -2.85 -11.55
CA LEU A 28 14.12 -2.36 -10.70
C LEU A 28 13.61 -1.66 -9.43
N ARG A 29 12.49 -0.95 -9.54
CA ARG A 29 11.88 -0.26 -8.40
C ARG A 29 11.31 -1.25 -7.41
N ALA A 30 10.57 -2.25 -7.89
CA ALA A 30 10.04 -3.30 -7.02
C ALA A 30 11.14 -4.06 -6.27
N LEU A 31 12.27 -4.36 -6.94
CA LEU A 31 13.44 -4.96 -6.30
C LEU A 31 14.05 -4.05 -5.22
N LYS A 32 14.28 -2.77 -5.54
CA LYS A 32 14.77 -1.77 -4.57
C LYS A 32 13.83 -1.65 -3.37
N ASP A 33 12.53 -1.76 -3.62
CA ASP A 33 11.51 -1.62 -2.60
C ASP A 33 11.25 -2.90 -1.80
N GLY A 34 11.88 -4.04 -2.15
CA GLY A 34 11.70 -5.32 -1.47
C GLY A 34 10.35 -5.99 -1.78
N VAL A 35 9.71 -5.58 -2.87
CA VAL A 35 8.39 -6.08 -3.28
C VAL A 35 8.55 -7.31 -4.15
N MET A 36 8.32 -8.49 -3.55
CA MET A 36 8.36 -9.78 -4.26
C MET A 36 6.99 -10.28 -4.71
N PHE A 37 5.90 -9.70 -4.19
CA PHE A 37 4.54 -10.11 -4.47
C PHE A 37 3.63 -8.91 -4.68
N ILE A 38 2.62 -9.06 -5.53
CA ILE A 38 1.54 -8.08 -5.70
C ILE A 38 0.18 -8.71 -5.37
N PRO A 39 -0.79 -7.94 -4.86
CA PRO A 39 -0.69 -6.53 -4.47
C PRO A 39 0.10 -6.28 -3.16
N THR A 40 0.79 -5.13 -3.08
CA THR A 40 1.56 -4.68 -1.91
C THR A 40 1.32 -3.20 -1.64
N LEU A 41 1.21 -2.82 -0.36
CA LEU A 41 1.25 -1.42 0.10
C LEU A 41 2.52 -1.22 0.94
N LYS A 42 3.21 -0.09 0.73
CA LYS A 42 4.47 0.24 1.40
C LYS A 42 4.41 1.68 1.93
N TYR A 43 5.00 1.90 3.09
CA TYR A 43 5.23 3.21 3.69
C TYR A 43 6.51 3.18 4.52
N GLY A 44 7.49 4.02 4.16
CA GLY A 44 8.83 3.98 4.76
C GLY A 44 9.45 2.58 4.64
N GLU A 45 9.84 2.01 5.78
CA GLU A 45 10.38 0.64 5.88
C GLU A 45 9.29 -0.43 6.08
N GLY A 46 8.04 -0.03 6.33
CA GLY A 46 6.92 -0.94 6.55
C GLY A 46 6.19 -1.31 5.26
N GLN A 47 5.77 -2.57 5.13
CA GLN A 47 4.92 -3.01 4.02
C GLN A 47 3.94 -4.12 4.40
N ILE A 48 2.85 -4.23 3.65
CA ILE A 48 1.94 -5.37 3.67
C ILE A 48 1.76 -5.92 2.26
N SER A 49 1.89 -7.24 2.13
CA SER A 49 1.79 -7.96 0.86
C SER A 49 0.84 -9.13 1.00
N GLY A 50 0.09 -9.45 -0.06
CA GLY A 50 -0.70 -10.69 -0.08
C GLY A 50 -1.72 -10.74 -1.20
N ILE A 51 -2.17 -11.96 -1.51
CA ILE A 51 -3.13 -12.26 -2.59
C ILE A 51 -4.40 -11.40 -2.47
N LEU A 52 -4.84 -11.14 -1.23
CA LEU A 52 -5.96 -10.24 -0.96
C LEU A 52 -5.64 -9.30 0.21
N LEU A 53 -5.52 -8.01 -0.11
CA LEU A 53 -5.55 -6.92 0.85
C LEU A 53 -7.02 -6.50 1.03
N ASN A 54 -7.66 -7.08 2.06
CA ASN A 54 -9.01 -6.72 2.45
C ASN A 54 -9.01 -5.41 3.27
N ARG A 55 -10.20 -4.86 3.53
CA ARG A 55 -10.37 -3.59 4.25
C ARG A 55 -9.65 -3.58 5.60
N ASP A 56 -9.85 -4.60 6.42
CA ASP A 56 -9.28 -4.67 7.78
C ASP A 56 -7.74 -4.62 7.77
N LYS A 57 -7.10 -5.30 6.80
CA LYS A 57 -5.63 -5.27 6.67
C LYS A 57 -5.13 -3.90 6.24
N ILE A 58 -5.83 -3.25 5.30
CA ILE A 58 -5.48 -1.92 4.82
C ILE A 58 -5.65 -0.90 5.95
N GLU A 59 -6.77 -0.94 6.68
CA GLU A 59 -7.04 -0.06 7.82
C GLU A 59 -6.03 -0.24 8.97
N ALA A 60 -5.70 -1.49 9.31
CA ALA A 60 -4.67 -1.78 10.30
C ALA A 60 -3.29 -1.26 9.88
N PHE A 61 -2.97 -1.32 8.58
CA PHE A 61 -1.73 -0.76 8.05
C PHE A 61 -1.72 0.77 8.11
N LEU A 62 -2.78 1.43 7.65
CA LEU A 62 -2.91 2.89 7.70
C LEU A 62 -2.85 3.41 9.15
N THR A 63 -3.43 2.67 10.11
CA THR A 63 -3.32 3.00 11.54
C THR A 63 -1.88 2.97 12.04
N LYS A 64 -1.04 2.04 11.56
CA LYS A 64 0.39 1.99 11.91
C LYS A 64 1.16 3.14 11.29
N VAL A 65 0.85 3.47 10.03
CA VAL A 65 1.46 4.60 9.30
C VAL A 65 1.21 5.93 10.00
N ARG A 66 0.04 6.11 10.61
CA ARG A 66 -0.32 7.36 11.31
C ARG A 66 0.19 7.45 12.74
N LYS A 67 0.70 6.37 13.35
CA LYS A 67 1.26 6.45 14.70
C LYS A 67 2.67 7.08 14.61
N PRO A 68 2.95 8.12 15.41
CA PRO A 68 4.24 8.81 15.41
C PRO A 68 5.39 7.91 15.90
#